data_AF-A0A3B0SQP2-F1
#
_entry.id   AF-A0A3B0SQP2-F1
#
_cell.length_a   1.000
_cell.length_b   1.000
_cell.length_c   1.000
_cell.angle_alpha   90.00
_cell.angle_beta   90.00
_cell.angle_gamma   90.00
#
_symmetry.space_group_name_H-M   'P 1'
#
loop_
_entity.id
_entity.type
_entity.pdbx_description
1 polymer ?
#
loop_
_entity_poly.entity_id
_entity_poly.type
_entity_poly.pdbx_seq_one_letter_code
_entity_poly.pdbx_strand_id
1 'polypeptide(L)'
;MVAGNHARSLALEYGGLDESPLDKPIFGPYVPPEMTVMIDISTIDAPRIDLGVPAGARVIVAMSGGVDSSVTAALAKRSGYDVVGVTLQLYDHGVAIQKKGACCAGQDIHDARRVAEAMDFPHYVLDYETRFNDAVMS
;
A
#
# COMPACT_ATOMS: atom_id res chain seq x y z
N MET A 1 -6.28 28.84 -15.40
CA MET A 1 -5.07 29.29 -16.13
C MET A 1 -3.85 28.94 -15.29
N VAL A 2 -2.82 28.42 -15.94
CA VAL A 2 -1.62 27.74 -15.40
C VAL A 2 -0.56 28.74 -14.91
N ALA A 3 0.37 28.21 -14.10
CA ALA A 3 1.76 28.66 -13.81
C ALA A 3 1.96 29.44 -12.50
N GLY A 4 3.00 29.19 -11.71
CA GLY A 4 4.16 28.33 -11.91
C GLY A 4 5.11 28.36 -10.71
N ASN A 5 5.96 27.33 -10.68
CA ASN A 5 7.13 27.17 -9.82
C ASN A 5 8.03 28.42 -9.80
N HIS A 6 8.54 28.76 -8.61
CA HIS A 6 9.87 29.36 -8.48
C HIS A 6 10.53 28.89 -7.18
N ALA A 7 11.41 27.90 -7.32
CA ALA A 7 12.53 27.70 -6.40
C ALA A 7 13.65 28.67 -6.79
N ARG A 8 14.24 29.37 -5.81
CA ARG A 8 15.69 29.67 -5.75
C ARG A 8 16.06 30.46 -4.49
N SER A 9 17.32 30.26 -4.10
CA SER A 9 18.10 30.95 -3.05
C SER A 9 17.93 30.34 -1.65
N LEU A 10 18.96 29.85 -0.94
CA LEU A 10 20.37 30.25 -0.91
C LEU A 10 21.31 29.03 -0.88
N ALA A 11 22.35 29.09 -1.71
CA ALA A 11 23.62 28.41 -1.47
C ALA A 11 24.66 29.52 -1.22
N LEU A 12 25.00 29.71 0.05
CA LEU A 12 26.15 30.46 0.59
C LEU A 12 26.37 29.86 1.98
N GLU A 13 27.53 29.53 2.51
CA GLU A 13 28.94 29.55 2.14
C GLU A 13 29.58 28.78 3.31
N TYR A 14 30.36 27.73 3.10
CA TYR A 14 31.43 27.38 4.05
C TYR A 14 32.57 26.73 3.28
N GLY A 15 33.75 27.33 3.48
CA GLY A 15 34.98 27.07 2.77
C GLY A 15 35.54 25.67 2.94
N GLY A 16 36.47 25.34 2.04
CA GLY A 16 37.09 24.05 1.96
C GLY A 16 37.93 23.66 3.18
N LEU A 17 37.88 22.37 3.46
CA LEU A 17 38.98 21.58 3.97
C LEU A 17 39.01 20.30 3.10
N ASP A 18 40.18 20.02 2.54
CA ASP A 18 40.50 18.78 1.83
C ASP A 18 40.52 17.63 2.86
N GLU A 19 39.39 16.97 3.03
CA GLU A 19 39.23 15.83 3.93
C GLU A 19 39.22 14.55 3.09
N SER A 20 40.36 13.85 3.07
CA SER A 20 40.50 12.57 2.38
C SER A 20 39.50 11.53 2.93
N PRO A 21 39.02 10.57 2.11
CA PRO A 21 37.90 9.69 2.49
C PRO A 21 38.16 8.69 3.64
N LEU A 22 39.34 8.68 4.25
CA LEU A 22 39.79 7.62 5.16
C LEU A 22 39.67 7.94 6.66
N ASP A 23 39.34 9.18 7.04
CA ASP A 23 39.32 9.60 8.46
C ASP A 23 37.92 9.71 9.11
N LYS A 24 36.87 9.12 8.51
CA LYS A 24 35.55 9.03 9.17
C LYS A 24 35.43 7.75 10.01
N PRO A 25 35.11 7.83 11.32
CA PRO A 25 35.01 6.66 12.18
C PRO A 25 33.86 5.73 11.79
N ILE A 26 34.17 4.45 11.59
CA ILE A 26 33.24 3.35 11.22
C ILE A 26 32.52 2.80 12.47
N PHE A 27 31.76 3.65 13.17
CA PHE A 27 30.89 3.22 14.27
C PHE A 27 29.50 3.88 14.19
N GLY A 28 28.88 3.77 13.02
CA GLY A 28 27.42 3.79 12.87
C GLY A 28 26.95 2.39 12.43
N PRO A 29 25.68 2.01 12.65
CA PRO A 29 25.18 0.73 12.13
C PRO A 29 25.41 0.72 10.62
N TYR A 30 26.24 -0.21 10.15
CA TYR A 30 26.47 -0.43 8.73
C TYR A 30 25.14 -0.83 8.08
N VAL A 31 24.57 0.09 7.31
CA VAL A 31 23.40 -0.18 6.46
C VAL A 31 23.95 -0.59 5.09
N PRO A 32 23.84 -1.87 4.68
CA PRO A 32 24.35 -2.29 3.39
C PRO A 32 23.59 -1.57 2.27
N PRO A 33 24.25 -1.09 1.20
CA PRO A 33 23.61 -0.37 0.08
C PRO A 33 22.71 -1.24 -0.82
N GLU A 34 22.31 -2.43 -0.37
CA GLU A 34 21.41 -3.36 -1.05
C GLU A 34 20.26 -3.81 -0.10
N MET A 35 19.94 -3.01 0.93
CA MET A 35 18.91 -3.36 1.91
C MET A 35 17.51 -2.91 1.45
N THR A 36 16.85 -3.78 0.69
CA THR A 36 15.41 -3.79 0.35
C THR A 36 14.89 -2.49 -0.27
N VAL A 37 14.88 -2.42 -1.60
CA VAL A 37 13.92 -1.55 -2.30
C VAL A 37 12.53 -2.12 -2.00
N MET A 38 11.87 -1.59 -0.98
CA MET A 38 10.42 -1.73 -0.87
C MET A 38 9.84 -0.96 -2.06
N ILE A 39 9.58 -1.65 -3.17
CA ILE A 39 8.94 -1.03 -4.33
C ILE A 39 7.57 -0.54 -3.86
N ASP A 40 7.44 0.78 -3.76
CA ASP A 40 6.18 1.42 -3.43
C ASP A 40 5.24 1.21 -4.61
N ILE A 41 4.09 0.60 -4.37
CA ILE A 41 3.10 0.27 -5.40
C ILE A 41 2.61 1.51 -6.18
N SER A 42 2.68 2.71 -5.56
CA SER A 42 2.36 3.97 -6.23
C SER A 42 3.41 4.39 -7.28
N THR A 43 4.63 3.84 -7.21
CA THR A 43 5.77 4.18 -8.09
C THR A 43 5.92 3.26 -9.30
N ILE A 44 5.14 2.17 -9.37
CA ILE A 44 5.22 1.21 -10.47
C ILE A 44 4.65 1.83 -11.77
N ASP A 45 5.46 1.84 -12.82
CA ASP A 45 5.01 2.18 -14.17
C ASP A 45 4.25 1.00 -14.79
N ALA A 46 2.94 0.97 -14.57
CA ALA A 46 2.03 -0.08 -15.03
C ALA A 46 1.03 0.44 -16.07
N PRO A 47 0.49 -0.42 -16.97
CA PRO A 47 -0.51 -0.01 -17.96
C PRO A 47 -1.77 0.52 -17.29
N ARG A 48 -2.46 1.46 -17.98
CA ARG A 48 -3.82 1.86 -17.59
C ARG A 48 -4.81 0.82 -18.07
N ILE A 49 -5.78 0.49 -17.23
CA ILE A 49 -6.82 -0.51 -17.50
C ILE A 49 -8.13 0.18 -17.89
N ASP A 50 -8.82 -0.40 -18.87
CA ASP A 50 -10.20 -0.07 -19.20
C ASP A 50 -11.12 -1.17 -18.65
N LEU A 51 -12.03 -0.77 -17.75
CA LEU A 51 -12.97 -1.68 -17.11
C LEU A 51 -14.31 -1.75 -17.87
N GLY A 52 -14.44 -1.09 -19.02
CA GLY A 52 -15.67 -1.05 -19.82
C GLY A 52 -16.78 -0.21 -19.16
N VAL A 53 -16.40 0.66 -18.24
CA VAL A 53 -17.31 1.58 -17.52
C VAL A 53 -16.86 3.03 -17.71
N PRO A 54 -17.73 4.03 -17.48
CA PRO A 54 -17.36 5.43 -17.64
C PRO A 54 -16.10 5.82 -16.86
N ALA A 55 -15.31 6.73 -17.42
CA ALA A 55 -14.15 7.29 -16.74
C ALA A 55 -14.56 7.94 -15.41
N GLY A 56 -13.81 7.68 -14.35
CA GLY A 56 -14.12 8.16 -13.00
C GLY A 56 -15.27 7.41 -12.30
N ALA A 57 -15.82 6.35 -12.89
CA ALA A 57 -16.80 5.51 -12.21
C ALA A 57 -16.26 4.97 -10.89
N ARG A 58 -17.16 4.77 -9.93
CA ARG A 58 -16.83 4.12 -8.66
C ARG A 58 -16.65 2.62 -8.87
N VAL A 59 -15.51 2.11 -8.40
CA VAL A 59 -15.15 0.69 -8.50
C VAL A 59 -14.91 0.15 -7.10
N ILE A 60 -15.70 -0.83 -6.69
CA ILE A 60 -15.49 -1.57 -5.45
C ILE A 60 -14.59 -2.75 -5.76
N VAL A 61 -13.45 -2.83 -5.08
CA VAL A 61 -12.50 -3.95 -5.21
C VAL A 61 -12.59 -4.81 -3.96
N ALA A 62 -12.93 -6.09 -4.14
CA ALA A 62 -12.78 -7.07 -3.07
C ALA A 62 -11.29 -7.32 -2.82
N MET A 63 -10.81 -6.93 -1.64
CA MET A 63 -9.41 -7.00 -1.24
C MET A 63 -9.22 -8.07 -0.17
N SER A 64 -8.55 -9.16 -0.52
CA SER A 64 -8.24 -10.25 0.41
C SER A 64 -6.98 -9.98 1.24
N GLY A 65 -6.23 -8.91 0.96
CA GLY A 65 -4.87 -8.71 1.48
C GLY A 65 -3.78 -9.32 0.59
N GLY A 66 -4.15 -10.15 -0.38
CA GLY A 66 -3.23 -10.74 -1.34
C GLY A 66 -2.80 -9.78 -2.46
N VAL A 67 -1.75 -10.18 -3.18
CA VAL A 67 -1.10 -9.41 -4.25
C VAL A 67 -2.06 -9.09 -5.40
N ASP A 68 -2.84 -10.07 -5.87
CA ASP A 68 -3.71 -9.90 -7.05
C ASP A 68 -4.75 -8.78 -6.85
N SER A 69 -5.43 -8.82 -5.69
CA SER A 69 -6.42 -7.79 -5.35
C SER A 69 -5.78 -6.42 -5.12
N SER A 70 -4.55 -6.39 -4.60
CA SER A 70 -3.77 -5.17 -4.38
C SER A 70 -3.35 -4.52 -5.69
N VAL A 71 -2.81 -5.31 -6.63
CA VAL A 71 -2.46 -4.85 -7.97
C VAL A 71 -3.71 -4.39 -8.72
N THR A 72 -4.83 -5.11 -8.61
CA THR A 72 -6.10 -4.72 -9.22
C THR A 72 -6.57 -3.34 -8.74
N ALA A 73 -6.59 -3.11 -7.42
CA ALA A 73 -6.97 -1.82 -6.84
C ALA A 73 -6.02 -0.70 -7.27
N ALA A 74 -4.70 -0.96 -7.26
CA ALA A 74 -3.70 0.01 -7.67
C ALA A 74 -3.82 0.40 -9.15
N LEU A 75 -4.03 -0.58 -10.04
CA LEU A 75 -4.24 -0.34 -11.47
C LEU A 75 -5.52 0.46 -11.72
N ALA A 76 -6.61 0.14 -11.02
CA ALA A 76 -7.86 0.90 -11.13
C ALA A 76 -7.66 2.36 -10.69
N LYS A 77 -7.05 2.60 -9.53
CA LYS A 77 -6.77 3.96 -9.02
C LYS A 77 -5.90 4.74 -10.00
N ARG A 78 -4.79 4.16 -10.49
CA ARG A 78 -3.89 4.81 -11.48
C ARG A 78 -4.58 5.08 -12.82
N SER A 79 -5.59 4.30 -13.17
CA SER A 79 -6.39 4.51 -14.39
C SER A 79 -7.45 5.60 -14.25
N GLY A 80 -7.61 6.16 -13.04
CA GLY A 80 -8.50 7.30 -12.77
C GLY A 80 -9.88 6.92 -12.28
N TYR A 81 -10.10 5.68 -11.84
CA TYR A 81 -11.36 5.27 -11.22
C TYR A 81 -11.45 5.74 -9.76
N ASP A 82 -12.67 5.94 -9.27
CA ASP A 82 -12.96 6.21 -7.86
C ASP A 82 -13.01 4.89 -7.09
N VAL A 83 -11.85 4.44 -6.60
CA VAL A 83 -11.69 3.12 -5.99
C VAL A 83 -12.15 3.12 -4.53
N VAL A 84 -12.84 2.06 -4.14
CA VAL A 84 -13.11 1.70 -2.74
C VAL A 84 -12.68 0.25 -2.52
N GLY A 85 -11.80 0.01 -1.56
CA GLY A 85 -11.42 -1.35 -1.16
C GLY A 85 -12.40 -1.93 -0.14
N VAL A 86 -12.73 -3.22 -0.26
CA VAL A 86 -13.58 -3.93 0.70
C VAL A 86 -12.97 -5.29 1.03
N THR A 87 -12.76 -5.57 2.32
CA THR A 87 -12.41 -6.92 2.80
C THR A 87 -13.63 -7.54 3.48
N LEU A 88 -13.93 -8.80 3.16
CA LEU A 88 -14.95 -9.57 3.86
C LEU A 88 -14.28 -10.37 4.99
N GLN A 89 -14.71 -10.14 6.22
CA GLN A 89 -14.35 -10.97 7.36
C GLN A 89 -15.35 -12.11 7.45
N LEU A 90 -14.88 -13.34 7.25
CA LEU A 90 -15.73 -14.53 7.09
C LEU A 90 -15.66 -15.52 8.27
N TYR A 91 -14.80 -15.28 9.27
CA TYR A 91 -14.62 -16.16 10.42
C TYR A 91 -14.29 -15.36 11.69
N ASP A 92 -14.73 -15.88 12.84
CA ASP A 92 -14.54 -15.27 14.15
C ASP A 92 -13.06 -15.15 14.57
N HIS A 93 -12.67 -13.94 14.97
CA HIS A 93 -11.40 -13.67 15.68
C HIS A 93 -11.50 -14.02 17.17
N GLY A 94 -12.69 -14.17 17.75
CA GLY A 94 -12.98 -14.38 19.16
C GLY A 94 -12.55 -15.74 19.72
N VAL A 95 -12.79 -16.84 19.00
CA VAL A 95 -12.30 -18.18 19.42
C VAL A 95 -10.80 -18.37 19.11
N ALA A 96 -10.24 -17.53 18.24
CA ALA A 96 -8.90 -17.64 17.70
C ALA A 96 -7.82 -16.98 18.60
N ILE A 97 -8.21 -16.17 19.58
CA ILE A 97 -7.29 -15.57 20.58
C ILE A 97 -6.64 -16.64 21.50
N GLN A 98 -7.19 -17.87 21.55
CA GLN A 98 -6.69 -18.95 22.41
C GLN A 98 -5.76 -19.98 21.72
N LYS A 99 -5.55 -19.91 20.39
CA LYS A 99 -4.68 -20.87 19.68
C LYS A 99 -3.60 -20.16 18.88
N LYS A 100 -2.33 -20.49 19.18
CA LYS A 100 -1.16 -20.18 18.34
C LYS A 100 -1.43 -20.68 16.92
N GLY A 101 -1.80 -19.79 15.99
CA GLY A 101 -2.18 -20.12 14.62
C GLY A 101 -3.20 -19.18 13.98
N ALA A 102 -3.92 -18.36 14.76
CA ALA A 102 -4.92 -17.38 14.29
C ALA A 102 -4.35 -16.12 13.60
N CYS A 103 -3.06 -16.11 13.28
CA CYS A 103 -2.29 -14.92 12.94
C CYS A 103 -2.67 -14.29 11.58
N CYS A 104 -3.35 -15.01 10.70
CA CYS A 104 -3.46 -14.62 9.29
C CYS A 104 -4.66 -13.69 8.98
N ALA A 105 -5.83 -13.90 9.59
CA ALA A 105 -7.03 -13.13 9.23
C ALA A 105 -6.92 -11.63 9.61
N GLY A 106 -6.18 -11.30 10.67
CA GLY A 106 -5.84 -9.92 11.01
C GLY A 106 -4.77 -9.33 10.09
N GLN A 107 -3.82 -10.16 9.65
CA GLN A 107 -2.72 -9.75 8.77
C GLN A 107 -3.23 -9.37 7.38
N ASP A 108 -4.13 -10.17 6.83
CA ASP A 108 -4.75 -9.93 5.51
C ASP A 108 -5.51 -8.59 5.45
N ILE A 109 -6.30 -8.28 6.49
CA ILE A 109 -6.98 -6.99 6.63
C ILE A 109 -5.97 -5.85 6.73
N HIS A 110 -4.89 -6.05 7.50
CA HIS A 110 -3.83 -5.05 7.65
C HIS A 110 -3.11 -4.79 6.32
N ASP A 111 -2.80 -5.83 5.55
CA ASP A 111 -2.13 -5.70 4.26
C ASP A 111 -3.03 -5.01 3.22
N ALA A 112 -4.32 -5.34 3.18
CA ALA A 112 -5.27 -4.62 2.33
C ALA A 112 -5.35 -3.13 2.68
N ARG A 113 -5.38 -2.80 3.98
CA ARG A 113 -5.40 -1.42 4.47
C ARG A 113 -4.14 -0.65 4.09
N ARG A 114 -2.97 -1.27 4.26
CA ARG A 114 -1.67 -0.65 3.91
C ARG A 114 -1.60 -0.30 2.43
N VAL A 115 -2.13 -1.16 1.56
CA VAL A 115 -2.21 -0.88 0.11
C VAL A 115 -3.17 0.29 -0.16
N ALA A 116 -4.33 0.31 0.49
CA ALA A 116 -5.31 1.38 0.34
C ALA A 116 -4.77 2.75 0.78
N GLU A 117 -4.06 2.79 1.91
CA GLU A 117 -3.38 3.98 2.41
C GLU A 117 -2.29 4.46 1.44
N ALA A 118 -1.44 3.55 0.94
CA ALA A 118 -0.38 3.90 -0.01
C ALA A 118 -0.91 4.43 -1.34
N MET A 119 -2.11 4.00 -1.75
CA MET A 119 -2.75 4.38 -3.00
C MET A 119 -3.83 5.47 -2.85
N ASP A 120 -4.01 6.00 -1.64
CA ASP A 120 -4.98 7.06 -1.31
C ASP A 120 -6.43 6.71 -1.72
N PHE A 121 -6.96 5.59 -1.21
CA PHE A 121 -8.38 5.25 -1.36
C PHE A 121 -8.97 4.65 -0.07
N PRO A 122 -10.29 4.81 0.18
CA PRO A 122 -10.92 4.26 1.37
C PRO A 122 -10.99 2.72 1.33
N HIS A 123 -10.80 2.10 2.49
CA HIS A 123 -10.93 0.65 2.69
C HIS A 123 -11.89 0.34 3.83
N TYR A 124 -12.82 -0.59 3.60
CA TYR A 124 -13.80 -1.03 4.59
C TYR A 124 -13.67 -2.53 4.85
N VAL A 125 -13.92 -2.94 6.08
CA VAL A 125 -14.05 -4.35 6.46
C VAL A 125 -15.51 -4.61 6.76
N LEU A 126 -16.09 -5.61 6.11
CA LEU A 126 -17.48 -6.00 6.33
C LEU A 126 -17.53 -7.39 6.95
N ASP A 127 -18.25 -7.51 8.06
CA ASP A 127 -18.51 -8.79 8.72
C ASP A 127 -19.64 -9.53 7.99
N TYR A 128 -19.30 -10.70 7.45
CA TYR A 128 -20.22 -11.56 6.69
C TYR A 128 -20.18 -13.02 7.16
N GLU A 129 -19.61 -13.30 8.33
CA GLU A 129 -19.42 -14.67 8.84
C GLU A 129 -20.71 -15.50 8.80
N THR A 130 -21.78 -15.01 9.45
CA THR A 130 -23.05 -15.75 9.56
C THR A 130 -23.66 -16.03 8.19
N ARG A 131 -23.68 -15.01 7.31
CA ARG A 131 -24.28 -15.14 5.97
C ARG A 131 -23.49 -16.10 5.09
N PHE A 132 -22.17 -16.13 5.24
CA PHE A 132 -21.32 -17.04 4.50
C PHE A 132 -21.49 -18.49 4.97
N ASN A 133 -21.58 -18.71 6.28
CA ASN A 133 -21.84 -20.03 6.83
C ASN A 133 -23.17 -20.61 6.30
N ASP A 134 -24.25 -19.85 6.40
CA ASP A 134 -25.59 -20.27 5.99
C ASP A 134 -25.70 -20.59 4.48
N ALA A 135 -24.94 -19.89 3.64
CA ALA A 135 -25.10 -19.96 2.19
C ALA A 135 -24.07 -20.84 1.47
N VAL A 136 -22.91 -21.13 2.07
CA VAL A 136 -21.77 -21.77 1.38
C VAL A 136 -21.27 -23.04 2.07
N MET A 137 -21.38 -23.14 3.40
CA MET A 137 -20.79 -24.26 4.17
C MET A 137 -21.75 -25.43 4.43
N SER A 138 -22.99 -25.35 3.92
CA SER A 138 -24.03 -26.38 4.08
C SER A 138 -23.69 -27.71 3.41
#